data_AF-A0A4V2AZX1-F1
#
_entry.id   AF-A0A4V2AZX1-F1
#
_cell.length_a   1.000
_cell.length_b   1.000
_cell.length_c   1.000
_cell.angle_alpha   90.00
_cell.angle_beta   90.00
_cell.angle_gamma   90.00
#
_symmetry.space_group_name_H-M   'P 1'
#
loop_
_entity.id
_entity.type
_entity.pdbx_description
1 polymer ?
#
loop_
_entity_poly.entity_id
_entity_poly.type
_entity_poly.pdbx_seq_one_letter_code
_entity_poly.pdbx_strand_id
1 'polypeptide(L)'
;MRHYPKRRINSADYWASDEQLQALYDLLKWGPTSINSSPARFTFVKSDEAKAKLYPALAEMNVEQVRTAPVTVIVSWDENFTDKMGKLFPAYDATQYFKANPQIIPDHVLRNSSLQGAYMMLAARTLGLDVCPISGFDNKKVDAAFYEGTAFKSNFICTLGYGSAEKLYPRGPRLDFDEACKIL
;
A
#
# COMPACT_ATOMS: atom_id res chain seq x y z
N MET A 1 4.32 17.34 18.55
CA MET A 1 4.18 16.28 19.57
C MET A 1 2.69 15.93 19.68
N ARG A 2 2.20 14.85 19.06
CA ARG A 2 0.83 14.38 19.33
C ARG A 2 0.91 13.36 20.45
N HIS A 3 0.55 13.81 21.65
CA HIS A 3 0.28 12.97 22.80
C HIS A 3 -1.02 12.21 22.49
N TYR A 4 -0.92 11.04 21.86
CA TYR A 4 -2.04 10.11 21.90
C TYR A 4 -2.12 9.60 23.35
N PRO A 5 -3.27 9.72 24.03
CA PRO A 5 -3.42 9.18 25.37
C PRO A 5 -3.11 7.68 25.32
N LYS A 6 -2.42 7.19 26.35
CA LYS A 6 -2.07 5.78 26.57
C LYS A 6 -3.29 4.87 26.41
N ARG A 7 -3.63 4.46 25.18
CA ARG A 7 -4.37 3.22 24.98
C ARG A 7 -3.34 2.13 25.09
N ARG A 8 -3.23 1.56 26.29
CA ARG A 8 -2.72 0.19 26.46
C ARG A 8 -3.64 -0.71 25.63
N ILE A 9 -3.33 -0.89 24.35
CA ILE A 9 -3.85 -2.01 23.59
C ILE A 9 -2.91 -3.15 23.98
N ASN A 10 -3.39 -3.99 24.91
CA ASN A 10 -2.71 -5.22 25.25
C ASN A 10 -2.54 -6.04 23.96
N SER A 11 -1.43 -6.77 23.87
CA SER A 11 -0.97 -7.56 22.72
C SER A 11 -1.84 -8.79 22.38
N ALA A 12 -3.17 -8.70 22.57
CA ALA A 12 -4.13 -9.77 22.34
C ALA A 12 -5.43 -9.33 21.60
N ASP A 13 -5.68 -8.03 21.42
CA ASP A 13 -6.75 -7.54 20.53
C ASP A 13 -6.19 -7.41 19.10
N TYR A 14 -6.02 -8.55 18.44
CA TYR A 14 -5.38 -8.68 17.12
C TYR A 14 -6.03 -7.73 16.10
N TRP A 15 -5.33 -6.64 15.76
CA TRP A 15 -5.65 -5.89 14.56
C TRP A 15 -5.18 -6.67 13.34
N ALA A 16 -6.12 -7.33 12.67
CA ALA A 16 -5.95 -8.03 11.39
C ALA A 16 -7.24 -8.74 10.96
N SER A 17 -8.38 -8.55 11.64
CA SER A 17 -9.63 -9.24 11.26
C SER A 17 -10.04 -8.83 9.85
N ASP A 18 -10.77 -9.69 9.16
CA ASP A 18 -11.16 -9.41 7.77
C ASP A 18 -12.10 -8.19 7.72
N GLU A 19 -12.90 -7.97 8.76
CA GLU A 19 -13.72 -6.77 8.94
C GLU A 19 -12.88 -5.49 9.11
N GLN A 20 -11.76 -5.56 9.84
CA GLN A 20 -10.84 -4.44 9.98
C GLN A 20 -10.12 -4.12 8.66
N LEU A 21 -9.75 -5.13 7.89
CA LEU A 21 -9.16 -4.97 6.55
C LEU A 21 -10.18 -4.40 5.56
N GLN A 22 -11.43 -4.82 5.65
CA GLN A 22 -12.53 -4.25 4.88
C GLN A 22 -12.76 -2.78 5.24
N ALA A 23 -12.79 -2.44 6.54
CA ALA A 23 -12.92 -1.07 7.00
C ALA A 23 -11.75 -0.18 6.53
N LEU A 24 -10.52 -0.70 6.53
CA LEU A 24 -9.36 -0.04 5.93
C LEU A 24 -9.59 0.24 4.43
N TYR A 25 -10.06 -0.75 3.67
CA TYR A 25 -10.37 -0.56 2.25
C TYR A 25 -11.49 0.45 2.00
N ASP A 26 -12.54 0.42 2.82
CA ASP A 26 -13.68 1.34 2.70
C ASP A 26 -13.31 2.80 2.93
N LEU A 27 -12.26 3.07 3.70
CA LEU A 27 -11.66 4.39 3.84
C LEU A 27 -10.74 4.73 2.66
N LEU A 28 -9.81 3.83 2.30
CA LEU A 28 -8.78 4.15 1.31
C LEU A 28 -9.32 4.30 -0.12
N LYS A 29 -10.41 3.59 -0.46
CA LYS A 29 -10.95 3.55 -1.84
C LYS A 29 -11.44 4.90 -2.36
N TRP A 30 -11.68 5.86 -1.48
CA TRP A 30 -12.11 7.21 -1.82
C TRP A 30 -10.96 8.14 -2.23
N GLY A 31 -9.71 7.69 -2.11
CA GLY A 31 -8.56 8.45 -2.54
C GLY A 31 -8.55 8.67 -4.07
N PRO A 32 -8.34 9.91 -4.54
CA PRO A 32 -8.48 10.22 -5.96
C PRO A 32 -7.33 9.64 -6.79
N THR A 33 -7.63 9.24 -8.01
CA THR A 33 -6.63 8.90 -9.03
C THR A 33 -6.94 9.66 -10.32
N SER A 34 -5.93 9.85 -11.16
CA SER A 34 -6.14 10.40 -12.51
C SER A 34 -7.24 9.58 -13.20
N ILE A 35 -8.22 10.28 -13.79
CA ILE A 35 -9.43 9.73 -14.44
C ILE A 35 -10.19 8.67 -13.61
N ASN A 36 -10.04 8.70 -12.28
CA ASN A 36 -10.56 7.70 -11.36
C ASN A 36 -10.15 6.25 -11.68
N SER A 37 -8.99 6.04 -12.34
CA SER A 37 -8.64 4.74 -12.90
C SER A 37 -8.41 3.63 -11.87
N SER A 38 -8.11 3.98 -10.62
CA SER A 38 -7.96 3.08 -9.47
C SER A 38 -7.17 1.77 -9.77
N PRO A 39 -5.94 1.85 -10.33
CA PRO A 39 -5.22 0.67 -10.79
C PRO A 39 -4.67 -0.21 -9.66
N ALA A 40 -4.59 0.29 -8.42
CA ALA A 40 -4.01 -0.46 -7.32
C ALA A 40 -4.79 -1.74 -6.98
N ARG A 41 -4.05 -2.74 -6.54
CA ARG A 41 -4.53 -3.97 -5.92
C ARG A 41 -3.79 -4.14 -4.59
N PHE A 42 -4.47 -4.71 -3.60
CA PHE A 42 -3.95 -4.85 -2.24
C PHE A 42 -4.03 -6.31 -1.83
N THR A 43 -2.87 -6.95 -1.67
CA THR A 43 -2.79 -8.33 -1.16
C THR A 43 -2.40 -8.31 0.30
N PHE A 44 -3.30 -8.70 1.19
CA PHE A 44 -3.07 -8.76 2.63
C PHE A 44 -2.43 -10.09 3.03
N VAL A 45 -1.15 -10.06 3.41
CA VAL A 45 -0.33 -11.18 3.85
C VAL A 45 -0.36 -11.22 5.39
N LYS A 46 -1.15 -12.13 5.97
CA LYS A 46 -1.36 -12.25 7.42
C LYS A 46 -1.05 -13.62 8.02
N SER A 47 -1.18 -14.71 7.26
CA SER A 47 -0.85 -16.06 7.75
C SER A 47 0.66 -16.30 7.75
N ASP A 48 1.12 -17.18 8.64
CA ASP A 48 2.54 -17.56 8.71
C ASP A 48 3.03 -18.18 7.39
N GLU A 49 2.19 -18.99 6.73
CA GLU A 49 2.47 -19.55 5.41
C GLU A 49 2.65 -18.46 4.35
N ALA A 50 1.73 -17.49 4.29
CA ALA A 50 1.81 -16.42 3.30
C ALA A 50 3.01 -15.49 3.56
N LYS A 51 3.36 -15.24 4.83
CA LYS A 51 4.59 -14.52 5.19
C LYS A 51 5.83 -15.32 4.81
N ALA A 52 5.86 -16.63 5.07
CA ALA A 52 6.96 -17.51 4.68
C ALA A 52 7.21 -17.50 3.17
N LYS A 53 6.13 -17.44 2.37
CA LYS A 53 6.20 -17.28 0.92
C LYS A 53 6.82 -15.95 0.48
N LEU A 54 6.67 -14.89 1.28
CA LEU A 54 7.21 -13.55 0.98
C LEU A 54 8.70 -13.41 1.32
N TYR A 55 9.20 -14.07 2.37
CA TYR A 55 10.57 -13.89 2.86
C TYR A 55 11.67 -14.01 1.79
N PRO A 56 11.64 -14.96 0.83
CA PRO A 56 12.70 -15.10 -0.18
C PRO A 56 12.83 -13.91 -1.14
N ALA A 57 11.82 -13.04 -1.17
CA ALA A 57 11.81 -11.82 -1.97
C ALA A 57 12.28 -10.57 -1.20
N LEU A 58 12.37 -10.63 0.13
CA LEU A 58 12.75 -9.46 0.94
C LEU A 58 14.26 -9.30 1.01
N ALA A 59 14.73 -8.05 1.11
CA ALA A 59 16.06 -7.81 1.64
C ALA A 59 16.13 -8.29 3.09
N GLU A 60 17.27 -8.86 3.50
CA GLU A 60 17.46 -9.49 4.81
C GLU A 60 17.03 -8.59 5.98
N MET A 61 17.39 -7.30 5.92
CA MET A 61 17.04 -6.29 6.94
C MET A 61 15.53 -6.08 7.13
N ASN A 62 14.69 -6.50 6.17
CA ASN A 62 13.24 -6.31 6.20
C ASN A 62 12.47 -7.57 6.64
N VAL A 63 13.12 -8.74 6.73
CA VAL A 63 12.46 -10.01 7.05
C VAL A 63 11.82 -9.98 8.43
N GLU A 64 12.55 -9.48 9.43
CA GLU A 64 12.06 -9.41 10.81
C GLU A 64 10.86 -8.47 10.98
N GLN A 65 10.87 -7.36 10.23
CA GLN A 65 9.76 -6.40 10.19
C GLN A 65 8.48 -7.06 9.65
N VAL A 66 8.59 -7.83 8.56
CA VAL A 66 7.45 -8.57 7.97
C VAL A 66 6.99 -9.72 8.86
N ARG A 67 7.93 -10.45 9.46
CA ARG A 67 7.65 -11.58 10.36
C ARG A 67 6.78 -11.15 11.54
N THR A 68 7.16 -10.04 12.18
CA THR A 68 6.52 -9.55 13.41
C THR A 68 5.27 -8.70 13.16
N ALA A 69 5.08 -8.16 11.96
CA ALA A 69 3.88 -7.39 11.62
C ALA A 69 2.62 -8.28 11.61
N PRO A 70 1.49 -7.87 12.22
CA PRO A 70 0.21 -8.57 12.09
C PRO A 70 -0.24 -8.77 10.63
N VAL A 71 -0.06 -7.73 9.80
CA VAL A 71 -0.41 -7.75 8.38
C VAL A 71 0.69 -7.08 7.58
N THR A 72 1.06 -7.68 6.46
CA THR A 72 1.89 -7.06 5.42
C THR A 72 1.06 -6.92 4.16
N VAL A 73 1.00 -5.73 3.58
CA VAL A 73 0.24 -5.46 2.35
C VAL A 73 1.22 -5.37 1.19
N ILE A 74 1.04 -6.21 0.17
CA ILE A 74 1.68 -5.99 -1.13
C ILE A 74 0.76 -5.04 -1.89
N VAL A 75 1.24 -3.81 -2.12
CA VAL A 75 0.59 -2.86 -3.01
C VAL A 75 1.08 -3.17 -4.42
N SER A 76 0.16 -3.54 -5.29
CA SER A 76 0.40 -3.82 -6.69
C SER A 76 -0.46 -2.94 -7.58
N TRP A 77 -0.22 -2.95 -8.88
CA TRP A 77 -1.17 -2.46 -9.88
C TRP A 77 -1.61 -3.58 -10.80
N ASP A 78 -2.76 -3.39 -11.44
CA ASP A 78 -3.28 -4.25 -12.48
C ASP A 78 -2.91 -3.67 -13.86
N GLU A 79 -2.15 -4.41 -14.67
CA GLU A 79 -1.82 -3.99 -16.05
C GLU A 79 -3.08 -3.92 -16.94
N ASN A 80 -4.15 -4.63 -16.58
CA ASN A 80 -5.45 -4.58 -17.24
C ASN A 80 -6.43 -3.60 -16.57
N PHE A 81 -5.94 -2.59 -15.83
CA PHE A 81 -6.80 -1.64 -15.10
C PHE A 81 -7.89 -0.98 -15.97
N THR A 82 -7.65 -0.85 -17.27
CA THR A 82 -8.61 -0.26 -18.22
C THR A 82 -9.92 -1.04 -18.31
N ASP A 83 -9.91 -2.34 -18.04
CA ASP A 83 -11.10 -3.20 -18.06
C ASP A 83 -12.18 -2.77 -17.06
N LYS A 84 -11.81 -1.94 -16.07
CA LYS A 84 -12.72 -1.40 -15.06
C LYS A 84 -13.20 0.03 -15.35
N MET A 85 -12.79 0.67 -16.44
CA MET A 85 -13.16 2.06 -16.74
C MET A 85 -14.67 2.25 -16.84
N GLY A 86 -15.39 1.31 -17.46
CA GLY A 86 -16.86 1.38 -17.53
C GLY A 86 -17.54 1.43 -16.15
N LYS A 87 -16.92 0.85 -15.11
CA LYS A 87 -17.41 0.91 -13.72
C LYS A 87 -16.92 2.18 -13.00
N LEU A 88 -15.65 2.51 -13.16
CA LEU A 88 -14.98 3.54 -12.36
C LEU A 88 -15.15 4.95 -12.91
N PHE A 89 -15.33 5.09 -14.22
CA PHE A 89 -15.49 6.37 -14.88
C PHE A 89 -16.56 6.31 -15.98
N PRO A 90 -17.83 6.03 -15.63
CA PRO A 90 -18.90 5.80 -16.61
C PRO A 90 -19.24 7.03 -17.46
N ALA A 91 -18.85 8.23 -17.03
CA ALA A 91 -19.03 9.46 -17.79
C ALA A 91 -18.11 9.55 -19.01
N TYR A 92 -16.96 8.86 -19.01
CA TYR A 92 -16.00 8.87 -20.09
C TYR A 92 -15.14 7.60 -20.08
N ASP A 93 -15.31 6.72 -21.06
CA ASP A 93 -14.47 5.53 -21.17
C ASP A 93 -13.09 5.87 -21.76
N ALA A 94 -12.10 6.04 -20.88
CA ALA A 94 -10.72 6.30 -21.25
C ALA A 94 -9.98 5.07 -21.82
N THR A 95 -10.64 3.92 -21.99
CA THR A 95 -10.00 2.69 -22.50
C THR A 95 -9.32 2.92 -23.85
N GLN A 96 -10.00 3.60 -24.78
CA GLN A 96 -9.42 3.88 -26.11
C GLN A 96 -8.21 4.82 -26.03
N TYR A 97 -8.23 5.76 -25.09
CA TYR A 97 -7.12 6.69 -24.87
C TYR A 97 -5.84 5.93 -24.48
N PHE A 98 -5.90 4.97 -23.55
CA PHE A 98 -4.72 4.17 -23.20
C PHE A 98 -4.30 3.19 -24.29
N LYS A 99 -5.26 2.58 -25.01
CA LYS A 99 -4.94 1.70 -26.14
C LYS A 99 -4.19 2.43 -27.24
N ALA A 100 -4.56 3.68 -27.52
CA ALA A 100 -3.86 4.52 -28.48
C ALA A 100 -2.52 5.06 -27.96
N ASN A 101 -2.29 5.03 -26.64
CA ASN A 101 -1.12 5.61 -25.98
C ASN A 101 -0.46 4.64 -24.98
N PRO A 102 -0.06 3.42 -25.38
CA PRO A 102 0.47 2.43 -24.44
C PRO A 102 1.72 2.90 -23.69
N GLN A 103 2.49 3.82 -24.28
CA GLN A 103 3.70 4.39 -23.70
C GLN A 103 3.46 5.14 -22.37
N ILE A 104 2.25 5.64 -22.11
CA ILE A 104 1.95 6.37 -20.86
C ILE A 104 1.52 5.44 -19.72
N ILE A 105 1.16 4.20 -20.04
CA ILE A 105 0.60 3.24 -19.08
C ILE A 105 1.55 3.00 -17.90
N PRO A 106 2.86 2.74 -18.09
CA PRO A 106 3.77 2.48 -16.97
C PRO A 106 3.80 3.61 -15.94
N ASP A 107 3.96 4.86 -16.38
CA ASP A 107 3.96 6.03 -15.51
C ASP A 107 2.60 6.28 -14.85
N HIS A 108 1.52 5.98 -15.57
CA HIS A 108 0.16 6.13 -15.06
C HIS A 108 -0.13 5.13 -13.94
N VAL A 109 0.13 3.84 -14.15
CA VAL A 109 -0.16 2.80 -13.15
C VAL A 109 0.77 2.91 -11.94
N LEU A 110 2.07 3.20 -12.16
CA LEU A 110 3.02 3.38 -11.07
C LEU A 110 2.62 4.54 -10.17
N ARG A 111 2.32 5.71 -10.75
CA ARG A 111 1.93 6.91 -9.99
C ARG A 111 0.62 6.72 -9.23
N ASN A 112 -0.43 6.27 -9.94
CA ASN A 112 -1.75 6.17 -9.33
C ASN A 112 -1.84 5.03 -8.30
N SER A 113 -1.13 3.91 -8.51
CA SER A 113 -1.05 2.87 -7.47
C SER A 113 -0.24 3.31 -6.26
N SER A 114 0.82 4.11 -6.45
CA SER A 114 1.57 4.71 -5.34
C SER A 114 0.72 5.67 -4.52
N LEU A 115 -0.11 6.50 -5.18
CA LEU A 115 -1.08 7.37 -4.50
C LEU A 115 -2.06 6.55 -3.67
N GLN A 116 -2.65 5.50 -4.24
CA GLN A 116 -3.56 4.61 -3.51
C GLN A 116 -2.88 3.89 -2.34
N GLY A 117 -1.61 3.50 -2.49
CA GLY A 117 -0.79 3.00 -1.39
C GLY A 117 -0.56 4.04 -0.29
N ALA A 118 -0.35 5.32 -0.64
CA ALA A 118 -0.26 6.40 0.33
C ALA A 118 -1.59 6.65 1.06
N TYR A 119 -2.72 6.58 0.36
CA TYR A 119 -4.04 6.68 0.97
C TYR A 119 -4.32 5.51 1.93
N MET A 120 -3.89 4.30 1.58
CA MET A 120 -3.94 3.13 2.45
C MET A 120 -3.13 3.35 3.74
N MET A 121 -1.92 3.90 3.65
CA MET A 121 -1.12 4.25 4.82
C MET A 121 -1.80 5.31 5.71
N LEU A 122 -2.42 6.34 5.12
CA LEU A 122 -3.16 7.35 5.86
C LEU A 122 -4.42 6.77 6.54
N ALA A 123 -5.18 5.94 5.83
CA ALA A 123 -6.36 5.26 6.37
C ALA A 123 -5.99 4.29 7.50
N ALA A 124 -4.93 3.50 7.34
CA ALA A 124 -4.39 2.66 8.41
C ALA A 124 -4.03 3.50 9.65
N ARG A 125 -3.43 4.67 9.42
CA ARG A 125 -3.07 5.59 10.49
C ARG A 125 -4.27 6.18 11.24
N THR A 126 -5.38 6.48 10.54
CA THR A 126 -6.61 6.96 11.18
C THR A 126 -7.30 5.87 12.00
N LEU A 127 -7.14 4.61 11.61
CA LEU A 127 -7.59 3.43 12.36
C LEU A 127 -6.67 3.08 13.55
N GLY A 128 -5.61 3.85 13.78
CA GLY A 128 -4.72 3.71 14.94
C GLY A 128 -3.45 2.88 14.69
N LEU A 129 -3.21 2.45 13.45
CA LEU A 129 -2.08 1.57 13.12
C LEU A 129 -0.81 2.31 12.77
N ASP A 130 0.30 1.80 13.25
CA ASP A 130 1.61 2.07 12.71
C ASP A 130 1.79 1.39 11.35
N VAL A 131 2.51 2.09 10.47
CA VAL A 131 2.74 1.68 9.09
C VAL A 131 4.21 1.83 8.75
N CYS A 132 4.77 0.88 8.00
CA CYS A 132 6.14 0.96 7.51
C CYS A 132 6.18 0.51 6.03
N PRO A 133 6.36 1.46 5.08
CA PRO A 133 6.55 1.14 3.67
C PRO A 133 7.98 0.61 3.43
N ILE A 134 8.08 -0.37 2.53
CA ILE A 134 9.28 -1.14 2.24
C ILE A 134 9.44 -1.23 0.72
N SER A 135 10.56 -0.70 0.21
CA SER A 135 11.01 -0.89 -1.18
C SER A 135 12.16 -1.88 -1.31
N GLY A 136 12.78 -2.29 -0.20
CA GLY A 136 13.87 -3.27 -0.19
C GLY A 136 13.38 -4.70 -0.35
N PHE A 137 12.91 -5.04 -1.56
CA PHE A 137 12.48 -6.39 -1.97
C PHE A 137 12.67 -6.57 -3.48
N ASP A 138 12.53 -7.80 -3.97
CA ASP A 138 12.61 -8.17 -5.38
C ASP A 138 11.19 -8.32 -5.96
N ASN A 139 10.79 -7.37 -6.82
CA ASN A 139 9.48 -7.38 -7.48
C ASN A 139 9.25 -8.65 -8.30
N LYS A 140 10.26 -9.17 -9.02
CA LYS A 140 10.08 -10.37 -9.86
C LYS A 140 9.76 -11.59 -9.00
N LYS A 141 10.41 -11.73 -7.85
CA LYS A 141 10.13 -12.83 -6.91
C LYS A 141 8.75 -12.68 -6.27
N VAL A 142 8.34 -11.46 -5.90
CA VAL A 142 6.98 -11.21 -5.38
C VAL A 142 5.94 -11.53 -6.45
N ASP A 143 6.12 -11.05 -7.67
CA ASP A 143 5.17 -11.25 -8.77
C ASP A 143 5.04 -12.74 -9.11
N ALA A 144 6.16 -13.47 -9.19
CA ALA A 144 6.14 -14.92 -9.40
C ALA A 144 5.44 -15.66 -8.26
N ALA A 145 5.66 -15.25 -7.01
CA ALA A 145 5.05 -15.90 -5.86
C ALA A 145 3.54 -15.60 -5.75
N PHE A 146 3.12 -14.35 -5.91
CA PHE A 146 1.76 -13.92 -5.55
C PHE A 146 0.84 -13.68 -6.75
N TYR A 147 1.39 -13.48 -7.93
CA TYR A 147 0.66 -12.95 -9.09
C TYR A 147 0.84 -13.77 -10.36
N GLU A 148 1.39 -14.98 -10.28
CA GLU A 148 1.45 -15.92 -11.40
C GLU A 148 0.04 -16.14 -12.00
N GLY A 149 -0.06 -16.04 -13.33
CA GLY A 149 -1.33 -16.15 -14.06
C GLY A 149 -2.24 -14.92 -13.98
N THR A 150 -1.81 -13.83 -13.33
CA THR A 150 -2.55 -12.56 -13.26
C THR A 150 -1.82 -11.45 -14.02
N ALA A 151 -2.50 -10.33 -14.23
CA ALA A 151 -1.91 -9.10 -14.78
C ALA A 151 -1.35 -8.17 -13.68
N PHE A 152 -1.20 -8.66 -12.45
CA PHE A 152 -0.77 -7.81 -11.34
C PHE A 152 0.75 -7.72 -11.27
N LYS A 153 1.25 -6.53 -10.92
CA LYS A 153 2.68 -6.26 -10.71
C LYS A 153 2.86 -5.53 -9.39
N SER A 154 3.80 -5.98 -8.57
CA SER A 154 4.13 -5.37 -7.30
C SER A 154 4.73 -3.97 -7.47
N ASN A 155 4.31 -3.03 -6.63
CA ASN A 155 4.86 -1.69 -6.52
C ASN A 155 5.76 -1.59 -5.30
N PHE A 156 5.14 -1.65 -4.12
CA PHE A 156 5.84 -1.62 -2.84
C PHE A 156 5.09 -2.46 -1.80
N ILE A 157 5.76 -2.74 -0.68
CA ILE A 157 5.18 -3.49 0.43
C ILE A 157 4.97 -2.54 1.61
N CYS A 158 3.93 -2.73 2.41
CA CYS A 158 3.72 -1.97 3.64
C CYS A 158 3.32 -2.90 4.78
N THR A 159 4.07 -2.87 5.88
CA THR A 159 3.65 -3.55 7.11
C THR A 159 2.69 -2.67 7.91
N LEU A 160 1.67 -3.27 8.50
CA LEU A 160 0.65 -2.63 9.33
C LEU A 160 0.62 -3.32 10.70
N GLY A 161 0.57 -2.54 11.77
CA GLY A 161 0.51 -3.09 13.13
C GLY A 161 0.62 -2.03 14.21
N TYR A 162 1.21 -2.42 15.34
CA TYR A 162 1.50 -1.54 16.46
C TYR A 162 3.00 -1.57 16.74
N GLY A 163 3.63 -0.41 16.65
CA GLY A 163 5.02 -0.22 17.02
C GLY A 163 5.17 -0.25 18.54
N SER A 164 6.27 -0.85 19.02
CA SER A 164 6.65 -0.71 20.43
C SER A 164 7.23 0.68 20.64
N ALA A 165 6.67 1.45 21.58
CA ALA A 165 7.18 2.77 21.96
C ALA A 165 8.66 2.74 22.38
N GLU A 166 9.17 1.59 22.85
CA GLU A 166 10.58 1.39 23.24
C GLU A 166 11.51 1.20 22.03
N LYS A 167 10.98 0.77 20.88
CA LYS A 167 11.74 0.48 19.65
C LYS A 167 11.60 1.55 18.58
N LEU A 168 10.69 2.50 18.75
CA LEU A 168 10.46 3.58 17.80
C LEU A 168 11.53 4.65 17.95
N TYR A 169 12.21 4.95 16.85
CA TYR A 169 13.04 6.15 16.77
C TYR A 169 12.19 7.42 16.94
N PRO A 170 12.75 8.50 17.49
CA PRO A 170 12.13 9.81 17.40
C PRO A 170 11.81 10.15 15.95
N ARG A 171 10.74 10.91 15.73
CA ARG A 171 10.37 11.37 14.38
C ARG A 171 11.54 12.15 13.78
N GLY A 172 12.05 11.68 12.64
CA GLY A 172 13.08 12.38 11.89
C GLY A 172 12.61 13.73 11.33
N PRO A 173 13.54 14.60 10.92
CA PRO A 173 13.23 15.92 10.38
C PRO A 173 12.37 15.83 9.10
N ARG A 174 11.71 16.94 8.76
CA ARG A 174 11.04 17.15 7.47
C ARG A 174 11.57 18.46 6.90
N LEU A 175 11.57 18.56 5.57
CA LEU A 175 11.88 19.82 4.90
C LEU A 175 10.94 20.90 5.40
N ASP A 176 11.48 22.09 5.60
CA ASP A 176 10.68 23.28 5.89
C ASP A 176 9.91 23.71 4.63
N PHE A 177 8.89 24.55 4.83
CA PHE A 177 7.99 24.95 3.72
C PHE A 177 8.77 25.58 2.57
N ASP A 178 9.69 26.50 2.86
CA ASP A 178 10.45 27.23 1.83
C ASP A 178 11.50 26.35 1.12
N GLU A 179 11.88 25.21 1.70
CA GLU A 179 12.75 24.22 1.04
C GLU A 179 11.97 23.36 0.05
N ALA A 180 10.70 23.05 0.35
CA ALA A 180 9.89 22.11 -0.41
C ALA A 180 8.88 22.77 -1.36
N CYS A 181 8.52 24.04 -1.12
CA CYS A 181 7.40 24.72 -1.77
C CYS A 181 7.78 26.08 -2.34
N LYS A 182 7.16 26.42 -3.47
CA LYS A 182 7.21 27.76 -4.08
C LYS A 182 5.79 28.16 -4.47
N ILE A 183 5.36 29.35 -4.05
CA ILE A 183 4.11 29.99 -4.49
C ILE A 183 4.44 30.86 -5.70
N LEU A 184 3.70 30.69 -6.80
CA LEU A 184 3.82 31.44 -8.06
C LEU A 184 2.54 32.20 -8.34
#